data_AF-A0AAV5C713-F1
#
_entry.id   AF-A0AAV5C713-F1
#
_cell.length_a   1.000
_cell.length_b   1.000
_cell.length_c   1.000
_cell.angle_alpha   90.00
_cell.angle_beta   90.00
_cell.angle_gamma   90.00
#
_symmetry.space_group_name_H-M   'P 1'
#
loop_
_entity.id
_entity.type
_entity.pdbx_description
1 polymer ?
#
loop_
_entity_poly.entity_id
_entity_poly.type
_entity_poly.pdbx_seq_one_letter_code
_entity_poly.pdbx_strand_id
1 'polypeptide(L)'
;MASGVPAEVVEAFDINDVANDVYELNFGHRPCQGNIQTLTASDLDKYKAHAWLLSPPCQPYTRQGLQKHSADARAFSFIKILNLMQNMSYPPQMLFVENVVGFEVSDTHDQLLEVLSSLKFNTQEFILSPLQFGIPYSRPRYFCLAKREPMCFQNPSVNNKLLRTPLALSLTFNNTSLSNHDQDEEHLELVCKPIKEFLDIVHPESKRCCCFTKSYYRYVKGTGSLLAASEVANLHSFPSSFYFPDHISLRQQYAMLGNSLSVAVVGLGAVVWYTGGQKSQQSQKRNMYQ
;
A
#
# COMPACT_ATOMS: atom_id res chain seq x y z
N MET A 1 -16.56 4.51 -5.04
CA MET A 1 -15.16 4.05 -4.93
C MET A 1 -14.74 3.32 -6.20
N ALA A 2 -13.46 3.37 -6.58
CA ALA A 2 -12.94 2.74 -7.80
C ALA A 2 -13.16 1.21 -7.88
N SER A 3 -13.30 0.54 -6.72
CA SER A 3 -13.56 -0.90 -6.63
C SER A 3 -15.02 -1.30 -6.87
N GLY A 4 -15.97 -0.35 -6.90
CA GLY A 4 -17.41 -0.65 -6.96
C GLY A 4 -17.99 -1.33 -5.71
N VAL A 5 -17.18 -1.52 -4.67
CA VAL A 5 -17.63 -2.09 -3.39
C VAL A 5 -18.53 -1.08 -2.66
N PRO A 6 -19.74 -1.48 -2.21
CA PRO A 6 -20.60 -0.61 -1.41
C PRO A 6 -20.01 -0.49 -0.01
N ALA A 7 -19.24 0.57 0.22
CA ALA A 7 -18.67 0.89 1.51
C ALA A 7 -18.77 2.39 1.78
N GLU A 8 -18.85 2.71 3.07
CA GLU A 8 -18.89 4.05 3.63
C GLU A 8 -17.73 4.20 4.60
N VAL A 9 -17.00 5.30 4.51
CA VAL A 9 -15.94 5.63 5.47
C VAL A 9 -16.61 6.24 6.68
N VAL A 10 -16.64 5.49 7.79
CA VAL A 10 -17.21 5.96 9.06
C VAL A 10 -16.29 6.91 9.82
N GLU A 11 -14.97 6.75 9.65
CA GLU A 11 -13.95 7.65 10.20
C GLU A 11 -12.60 7.42 9.50
N ALA A 12 -11.73 8.43 9.52
CA ALA A 12 -10.34 8.39 9.07
C ALA A 12 -9.42 9.00 10.14
N PHE A 13 -8.17 8.53 10.22
CA PHE A 13 -7.19 9.02 11.19
C PHE A 13 -5.83 9.25 10.50
N ASP A 14 -5.26 10.44 10.67
CA ASP A 14 -3.88 10.74 10.28
C ASP A 14 -3.35 11.89 11.16
N ILE A 15 -2.08 11.81 11.54
CA ILE A 15 -1.41 12.84 12.35
C ILE A 15 -0.98 14.05 11.50
N ASN A 16 -0.85 13.86 10.18
CA ASN A 16 -0.34 14.87 9.27
C ASN A 16 -1.47 15.81 8.82
N ASP A 17 -1.50 16.99 9.43
CA ASP A 17 -2.47 18.06 9.15
C ASP A 17 -2.56 18.42 7.66
N VAL A 18 -1.42 18.47 6.95
CA VAL A 18 -1.38 18.75 5.52
C VAL A 18 -2.03 17.63 4.70
N ALA A 19 -1.90 16.37 5.12
CA ALA A 19 -2.59 15.27 4.47
C ALA A 19 -4.10 15.34 4.74
N ASN A 20 -4.50 15.79 5.93
CA ASN A 20 -5.89 15.98 6.31
C ASN A 20 -6.57 17.07 5.48
N ASP A 21 -5.89 18.18 5.19
CA ASP A 21 -6.38 19.23 4.29
C ASP A 21 -6.70 18.68 2.89
N VAL A 22 -5.79 17.87 2.34
CA VAL A 22 -5.98 17.25 1.03
C VAL A 22 -7.14 16.26 1.08
N TYR A 23 -7.23 15.45 2.14
CA TYR A 23 -8.31 14.48 2.29
C TYR A 23 -9.68 15.17 2.39
N GLU A 24 -9.81 16.19 3.24
CA GLU A 24 -11.05 16.95 3.44
C GLU A 24 -11.52 17.60 2.14
N LEU A 25 -10.62 18.21 1.37
CA LEU A 25 -10.93 18.83 0.09
C LEU A 25 -11.53 17.83 -0.92
N ASN A 26 -10.99 16.62 -0.97
CA ASN A 26 -11.35 15.63 -1.97
C ASN A 26 -12.54 14.74 -1.56
N PHE A 27 -12.77 14.57 -0.26
CA PHE A 27 -13.77 13.64 0.27
C PHE A 27 -14.86 14.30 1.14
N GLY A 28 -14.73 15.59 1.46
CA GLY A 28 -15.68 16.33 2.30
C GLY A 28 -15.71 15.89 3.76
N HIS A 29 -14.74 15.08 4.19
CA HIS A 29 -14.61 14.53 5.53
C HIS A 29 -13.19 14.78 6.03
N ARG A 30 -12.99 15.51 7.12
CA ARG A 30 -11.65 15.72 7.67
C ARG A 30 -11.27 14.57 8.60
N PRO A 31 -10.13 13.88 8.39
CA PRO A 31 -9.66 12.86 9.31
C PRO A 31 -9.45 13.40 10.73
N CYS A 32 -9.73 12.57 11.73
CA CYS A 32 -9.38 12.82 13.12
C CYS A 32 -7.86 12.98 13.25
N GLN A 33 -7.42 14.22 13.49
CA GLN A 33 -6.01 14.53 13.68
C GLN A 33 -5.53 14.15 15.08
N GLY A 34 -4.58 13.22 15.15
CA GLY A 34 -4.00 12.82 16.42
C GLY A 34 -3.05 11.64 16.31
N ASN A 35 -2.31 11.39 17.38
CA ASN A 35 -1.51 10.17 17.46
C ASN A 35 -2.44 9.00 17.78
N ILE A 36 -2.51 8.03 16.88
CA ILE A 36 -3.34 6.82 17.04
C ILE A 36 -3.05 6.04 18.33
N GLN A 37 -1.88 6.26 18.95
CA GLN A 37 -1.51 5.66 20.24
C GLN A 37 -2.38 6.11 21.41
N THR A 38 -3.04 7.28 21.32
CA THR A 38 -3.91 7.80 22.38
C THR A 38 -5.31 7.19 22.34
N LEU A 39 -5.65 6.45 21.28
CA LEU A 39 -6.96 5.81 21.15
C LEU A 39 -7.11 4.65 22.13
N THR A 40 -8.33 4.49 22.64
CA THR A 40 -8.73 3.33 23.44
C THR A 40 -9.62 2.40 22.64
N ALA A 41 -9.80 1.17 23.12
CA ALA A 41 -10.72 0.21 22.49
C ALA A 41 -12.16 0.74 22.48
N SER A 42 -12.57 1.44 23.56
CA SER A 42 -13.89 2.07 23.66
C SER A 42 -14.07 3.21 22.64
N ASP A 43 -13.03 3.97 22.34
CA ASP A 43 -13.10 5.01 21.32
C ASP A 43 -13.34 4.42 19.93
N LEU A 44 -12.70 3.29 19.62
CA LEU A 44 -12.85 2.59 18.35
C LEU A 44 -14.20 1.85 18.25
N ASP A 45 -14.68 1.28 19.36
CA ASP A 45 -15.98 0.58 19.42
C ASP A 45 -17.17 1.50 19.09
N LYS A 46 -17.05 2.82 19.32
CA LYS A 46 -18.11 3.81 18.99
C LYS A 46 -18.47 3.80 17.50
N TYR A 47 -17.48 3.59 16.63
CA TYR A 47 -17.68 3.62 15.18
C TYR A 47 -18.31 2.33 14.64
N LYS A 48 -18.22 1.22 15.39
CA LYS A 48 -18.70 -0.12 14.95
C LYS A 48 -18.27 -0.47 13.53
N ALA A 49 -17.04 -0.10 13.18
CA ALA A 49 -16.51 -0.28 11.83
C ALA A 49 -16.34 -1.77 11.50
N HIS A 50 -16.97 -2.23 10.42
CA HIS A 50 -16.87 -3.63 9.98
C HIS A 50 -15.50 -3.98 9.39
N ALA A 51 -14.83 -2.98 8.83
CA ALA A 51 -13.63 -3.12 8.02
C ALA A 51 -12.63 -2.03 8.39
N TRP A 52 -11.36 -2.41 8.57
CA TRP A 52 -10.26 -1.48 8.79
C TRP A 52 -9.26 -1.55 7.64
N LEU A 53 -8.85 -0.39 7.14
CA LEU A 53 -7.84 -0.23 6.11
C LEU A 53 -6.65 0.51 6.70
N LEU A 54 -5.49 -0.13 6.72
CA LEU A 54 -4.30 0.37 7.42
C LEU A 54 -3.11 0.44 6.46
N SER A 55 -2.36 1.54 6.52
CA SER A 55 -1.05 1.68 5.88
C SER A 55 -0.05 2.26 6.90
N PRO A 56 0.41 1.43 7.86
CA PRO A 56 1.27 1.90 8.94
C PRO A 56 2.60 2.46 8.44
N PRO A 57 3.29 3.33 9.22
CA PRO A 57 4.57 3.90 8.82
C PRO A 57 5.60 2.81 8.48
N CYS A 58 6.13 2.84 7.25
CA CYS A 58 7.04 1.81 6.74
C CYS A 58 8.52 2.01 7.07
N GLN A 59 8.86 3.15 7.66
CA GLN A 59 10.23 3.60 7.92
C GLN A 59 11.12 2.60 8.71
N PRO A 60 10.63 1.85 9.72
CA PRO A 60 11.45 0.85 10.41
C PRO A 60 11.86 -0.36 9.55
N TYR A 61 11.19 -0.61 8.42
CA TYR A 61 11.37 -1.84 7.61
C TYR A 61 12.11 -1.58 6.28
N THR A 62 12.61 -0.36 6.06
CA THR A 62 13.32 0.00 4.81
C THR A 62 14.78 -0.45 4.84
N ARG A 63 15.32 -0.87 3.69
CA ARG A 63 16.72 -1.33 3.52
C ARG A 63 17.80 -0.33 3.98
N GLN A 64 17.46 0.96 4.10
CA GLN A 64 18.38 2.03 4.52
C GLN A 64 18.18 2.46 5.99
N GLY A 65 17.23 1.87 6.72
CA GLY A 65 17.02 2.13 8.14
C GLY A 65 18.03 1.38 9.02
N LEU A 66 18.36 1.96 10.18
CA LEU A 66 18.89 1.19 11.31
C LEU A 66 17.87 0.07 11.56
N GLN A 67 18.26 -1.19 11.39
CA GLN A 67 17.42 -2.40 11.47
C GLN A 67 16.83 -2.64 12.88
N LYS A 68 16.23 -1.63 13.50
CA LYS A 68 15.70 -1.62 14.86
C LYS A 68 14.28 -2.21 14.95
N HIS A 69 13.64 -2.53 13.81
CA HIS A 69 12.37 -3.27 13.75
C HIS A 69 11.32 -2.71 14.75
N SER A 70 10.75 -3.53 15.64
CA SER A 70 9.78 -3.11 16.66
C SER A 70 10.29 -2.10 17.70
N ALA A 71 11.60 -1.93 17.87
CA ALA A 71 12.18 -0.95 18.79
C ALA A 71 12.11 0.49 18.25
N ASP A 72 11.64 0.68 17.02
CA ASP A 72 11.35 1.99 16.47
C ASP A 72 10.01 2.53 17.01
N ALA A 73 10.03 3.74 17.58
CA ALA A 73 8.84 4.41 18.08
C ALA A 73 7.71 4.53 17.03
N ARG A 74 8.06 4.46 15.74
CA ARG A 74 7.12 4.51 14.61
C ARG A 74 6.38 3.20 14.35
N ALA A 75 6.92 2.05 14.80
CA ALA A 75 6.22 0.76 14.76
C ALA A 75 5.19 0.64 15.91
N PHE A 76 5.42 1.37 17.01
CA PHE A 76 4.60 1.27 18.22
C PHE A 76 3.12 1.63 17.99
N SER A 77 2.82 2.57 17.08
CA SER A 77 1.44 2.91 16.73
C SER A 77 0.67 1.72 16.15
N PHE A 78 1.34 0.89 15.35
CA PHE A 78 0.70 -0.27 14.75
C PHE A 78 0.51 -1.40 15.76
N ILE A 79 1.54 -1.70 16.57
CA ILE A 79 1.43 -2.69 17.66
C ILE A 79 0.35 -2.29 18.66
N LYS A 80 0.24 -1.00 19.00
CA LYS A 80 -0.82 -0.49 19.86
C LYS A 80 -2.20 -0.80 19.28
N ILE A 81 -2.41 -0.58 17.98
CA ILE A 81 -3.68 -0.88 17.30
C ILE A 81 -4.01 -2.38 17.33
N LEU A 82 -3.02 -3.25 17.09
CA LEU A 82 -3.19 -4.70 17.19
C LEU A 82 -3.59 -5.13 18.61
N ASN A 83 -2.95 -4.56 19.64
CA ASN A 83 -3.30 -4.82 21.03
C ASN A 83 -4.69 -4.28 21.40
N LEU A 84 -5.11 -3.15 20.82
CA LEU A 84 -6.47 -2.64 21.03
C LEU A 84 -7.52 -3.61 20.48
N MET A 85 -7.31 -4.20 19.30
CA MET A 85 -8.26 -5.15 18.70
C MET A 85 -8.58 -6.33 19.62
N GLN A 86 -7.62 -6.81 20.40
CA GLN A 86 -7.82 -7.90 21.36
C GLN A 86 -8.76 -7.53 22.51
N ASN A 87 -8.87 -6.23 22.82
CA ASN A 87 -9.63 -5.70 23.95
C ASN A 87 -10.93 -4.99 23.52
N MET A 88 -11.28 -5.04 22.25
CA MET A 88 -12.51 -4.42 21.72
C MET A 88 -13.73 -5.29 21.96
N SER A 89 -14.87 -4.64 22.19
CA SER A 89 -16.18 -5.30 22.24
C SER A 89 -16.68 -5.64 20.84
N TYR A 90 -16.38 -4.78 19.86
CA TYR A 90 -16.77 -4.91 18.47
C TYR A 90 -15.55 -4.82 17.54
N PRO A 91 -14.60 -5.77 17.61
CA PRO A 91 -13.45 -5.77 16.72
C PRO A 91 -13.90 -5.94 15.25
N PRO A 92 -13.13 -5.43 14.28
CA PRO A 92 -13.50 -5.49 12.87
C PRO A 92 -13.66 -6.93 12.40
N GLN A 93 -14.49 -7.14 11.37
CA GLN A 93 -14.63 -8.44 10.73
C GLN A 93 -13.63 -8.62 9.59
N MET A 94 -13.09 -7.51 9.08
CA MET A 94 -12.17 -7.51 7.96
C MET A 94 -11.02 -6.53 8.23
N LEU A 95 -9.79 -6.96 7.92
CA LEU A 95 -8.59 -6.10 7.96
C LEU A 95 -7.92 -6.08 6.58
N PHE A 96 -7.48 -4.91 6.14
CA PHE A 96 -6.63 -4.75 4.97
C PHE A 96 -5.38 -3.95 5.40
N VAL A 97 -4.20 -4.55 5.25
CA VAL A 97 -2.93 -3.90 5.59
C VAL A 97 -2.08 -3.78 4.34
N GLU A 98 -1.60 -2.58 4.04
CA GLU A 98 -0.52 -2.36 3.07
C GLU A 98 0.77 -2.01 3.79
N ASN A 99 1.90 -2.52 3.27
CA ASN A 99 3.22 -2.11 3.73
C ASN A 99 4.30 -2.29 2.64
N VAL A 100 5.54 -1.90 2.94
CA VAL A 100 6.69 -2.10 2.05
C VAL A 100 7.12 -3.56 1.98
N VAL A 101 7.75 -3.95 0.86
CA VAL A 101 8.48 -5.22 0.76
C VAL A 101 9.61 -5.23 1.78
N GLY A 102 9.73 -6.33 2.53
CA GLY A 102 10.58 -6.46 3.72
C GLY A 102 9.77 -6.46 5.01
N PHE A 103 8.51 -5.98 4.99
CA PHE A 103 7.62 -6.11 6.14
C PHE A 103 7.31 -7.57 6.47
N GLU A 104 7.18 -8.44 5.47
CA GLU A 104 6.83 -9.86 5.62
C GLU A 104 7.88 -10.72 6.33
N VAL A 105 9.04 -10.15 6.65
CA VAL A 105 10.12 -10.80 7.41
C VAL A 105 10.43 -10.06 8.71
N SER A 106 9.55 -9.14 9.13
CA SER A 106 9.72 -8.34 10.33
C SER A 106 9.01 -8.94 11.54
N ASP A 107 9.54 -8.67 12.73
CA ASP A 107 8.90 -9.02 14.01
C ASP A 107 7.48 -8.45 14.19
N THR A 108 7.20 -7.33 13.53
CA THR A 108 5.90 -6.65 13.57
C THR A 108 4.87 -7.40 12.73
N HIS A 109 5.32 -8.04 11.65
CA HIS A 109 4.50 -8.93 10.85
C HIS A 109 4.19 -10.23 11.60
N ASP A 110 5.15 -10.80 12.31
CA ASP A 110 4.90 -11.96 13.18
C ASP A 110 3.81 -11.64 14.23
N GLN A 111 3.92 -10.48 14.90
CA GLN A 111 2.91 -10.00 15.84
C GLN A 111 1.53 -9.80 15.18
N LEU A 112 1.49 -9.23 13.95
CA LEU A 112 0.25 -9.09 13.19
C LEU A 112 -0.44 -10.45 12.99
N LEU A 113 0.30 -11.45 12.52
CA LEU A 113 -0.25 -12.78 12.26
C LEU A 113 -0.68 -13.49 13.54
N GLU A 114 0.05 -13.32 14.65
CA GLU A 114 -0.32 -13.87 15.97
C GLU A 114 -1.63 -13.26 16.48
N VAL A 115 -1.78 -11.94 16.42
CA VAL A 115 -3.02 -11.25 16.81
C VAL A 115 -4.19 -11.69 15.92
N LEU A 116 -3.99 -11.72 14.60
CA LEU A 116 -5.04 -12.15 13.67
C LEU A 116 -5.47 -13.59 13.91
N SER A 117 -4.52 -14.49 14.16
CA SER A 117 -4.78 -15.90 14.49
C SER A 117 -5.58 -16.05 15.78
N SER A 118 -5.18 -15.36 16.86
CA SER A 118 -5.89 -15.40 18.16
C SER A 118 -7.34 -14.88 18.06
N LEU A 119 -7.59 -13.93 17.15
CA LEU A 119 -8.91 -13.38 16.86
C LEU A 119 -9.69 -14.16 15.78
N LYS A 120 -9.21 -15.34 15.38
CA LYS A 120 -9.83 -16.23 14.38
C LYS A 120 -10.01 -15.58 13.00
N PHE A 121 -8.99 -14.84 12.56
CA PHE A 121 -8.91 -14.38 11.18
C PHE A 121 -8.21 -15.41 10.29
N ASN A 122 -8.81 -15.65 9.13
CA ASN A 122 -8.11 -16.21 8.00
C ASN A 122 -7.37 -15.07 7.27
N THR A 123 -6.15 -15.33 6.79
CA THR A 123 -5.34 -14.33 6.09
C THR A 123 -4.98 -14.77 4.68
N GLN A 124 -4.78 -13.83 3.76
CA GLN A 124 -4.13 -14.04 2.47
C GLN A 124 -3.18 -12.88 2.23
N GLU A 125 -1.92 -13.21 1.95
CA GLU A 125 -0.86 -12.22 1.84
C GLU A 125 -0.30 -12.17 0.42
N PHE A 126 0.09 -11.00 -0.04
CA PHE A 126 0.55 -10.80 -1.41
C PHE A 126 1.72 -9.81 -1.49
N ILE A 127 2.61 -10.02 -2.45
CA ILE A 127 3.51 -8.97 -2.95
C ILE A 127 3.06 -8.59 -4.35
N LEU A 128 2.51 -7.38 -4.48
CA LEU A 128 1.94 -6.89 -5.73
C LEU A 128 2.59 -5.58 -6.17
N SER A 129 2.67 -5.37 -7.48
CA SER A 129 3.17 -4.14 -8.11
C SER A 129 2.20 -3.69 -9.19
N PRO A 130 1.99 -2.37 -9.40
CA PRO A 130 1.14 -1.87 -10.49
C PRO A 130 1.52 -2.42 -11.87
N LEU A 131 2.81 -2.73 -12.10
CA LEU A 131 3.30 -3.41 -13.31
C LEU A 131 2.55 -4.71 -13.66
N GLN A 132 2.12 -5.48 -12.65
CA GLN A 132 1.39 -6.73 -12.87
C GLN A 132 -0.03 -6.51 -13.41
N PHE A 133 -0.52 -5.28 -13.34
CA PHE A 133 -1.85 -4.87 -13.78
C PHE A 133 -1.78 -3.95 -15.02
N GLY A 134 -0.66 -3.97 -15.74
CA GLY A 134 -0.48 -3.18 -16.97
C GLY A 134 -0.19 -1.70 -16.74
N ILE A 135 0.01 -1.27 -15.49
CA ILE A 135 0.38 0.12 -15.17
C ILE A 135 1.91 0.21 -15.27
N PRO A 136 2.49 1.11 -16.11
CA PRO A 136 3.93 1.21 -16.34
C PRO A 136 4.70 1.84 -15.15
N TYR A 137 4.43 1.38 -13.94
CA TYR A 137 4.93 1.91 -12.68
C TYR A 137 5.32 0.79 -11.71
N SER A 138 6.60 0.71 -11.37
CA SER A 138 7.07 -0.31 -10.40
C SER A 138 6.95 0.21 -8.97
N ARG A 139 6.01 -0.37 -8.22
CA ARG A 139 5.83 -0.11 -6.78
C ARG A 139 5.43 -1.40 -6.08
N PRO A 140 6.37 -2.35 -5.91
CA PRO A 140 6.06 -3.57 -5.18
C PRO A 140 5.74 -3.22 -3.72
N ARG A 141 4.64 -3.79 -3.24
CA ARG A 141 4.11 -3.61 -1.87
C ARG A 141 3.60 -4.93 -1.34
N TYR A 142 3.75 -5.08 -0.03
CA TYR A 142 3.15 -6.14 0.74
C TYR A 142 1.69 -5.79 1.02
N PHE A 143 0.82 -6.77 0.92
CA PHE A 143 -0.59 -6.67 1.26
C PHE A 143 -1.00 -7.85 2.14
N CYS A 144 -1.73 -7.59 3.21
CA CYS A 144 -2.40 -8.60 4.04
C CYS A 144 -3.89 -8.36 4.00
N LEU A 145 -4.64 -9.34 3.50
CA LEU A 145 -6.10 -9.36 3.57
C LEU A 145 -6.48 -10.33 4.69
N ALA A 146 -7.27 -9.88 5.66
CA ALA A 146 -7.77 -10.72 6.73
C ALA A 146 -9.31 -10.69 6.80
N LYS A 147 -9.91 -11.85 7.08
CA LYS A 147 -11.35 -12.03 7.33
C LYS A 147 -11.57 -12.88 8.57
N ARG A 148 -12.37 -12.38 9.50
CA ARG A 148 -12.74 -13.09 10.73
C ARG A 148 -13.81 -14.12 10.45
N GLU A 149 -13.69 -15.29 11.06
CA GLU A 149 -14.75 -16.29 11.02
C GLU A 149 -16.10 -15.71 11.50
N PRO A 150 -17.23 -16.10 10.87
CA PRO A 150 -17.38 -17.17 9.88
C PRO A 150 -17.11 -16.74 8.42
N MET A 151 -16.58 -15.54 8.16
CA MET A 151 -16.30 -15.10 6.79
C MET A 151 -15.14 -15.88 6.16
N CYS A 152 -15.24 -16.16 4.86
CA CYS A 152 -14.21 -16.87 4.11
C CYS A 152 -13.78 -16.12 2.84
N PHE A 153 -12.61 -16.49 2.34
CA PHE A 153 -12.15 -16.11 1.00
C PHE A 153 -12.70 -17.08 -0.03
N GLN A 154 -12.85 -16.63 -1.28
CA GLN A 154 -13.30 -17.49 -2.38
C GLN A 154 -12.35 -18.66 -2.64
N ASN A 155 -11.06 -18.47 -2.40
CA ASN A 155 -10.06 -19.50 -2.55
C ASN A 155 -9.37 -19.79 -1.20
N PRO A 156 -9.94 -20.68 -0.36
CA PRO A 156 -9.34 -21.03 0.93
C PRO A 156 -7.98 -21.75 0.81
N SER A 157 -7.64 -22.32 -0.35
CA SER A 157 -6.39 -23.09 -0.54
C SER A 157 -5.11 -22.26 -0.41
N VAL A 158 -5.25 -20.93 -0.52
CA VAL A 158 -4.16 -19.95 -0.38
C VAL A 158 -4.22 -19.20 0.96
N ASN A 159 -5.09 -19.60 1.88
CA ASN A 159 -5.11 -19.01 3.22
C ASN A 159 -3.77 -19.25 3.93
N ASN A 160 -3.35 -18.26 4.72
CA ASN A 160 -2.14 -18.24 5.53
C ASN A 160 -0.87 -18.47 4.67
N LYS A 161 -0.90 -18.03 3.42
CA LYS A 161 0.24 -18.07 2.50
C LYS A 161 0.53 -16.69 1.95
N LEU A 162 1.82 -16.41 1.80
CA LEU A 162 2.33 -15.28 1.04
C LEU A 162 2.47 -15.66 -0.43
N LEU A 163 1.61 -15.07 -1.26
CA LEU A 163 1.65 -15.21 -2.71
C LEU A 163 2.53 -14.14 -3.32
N ARG A 164 3.66 -14.58 -3.86
CA ARG A 164 4.50 -13.76 -4.73
C ARG A 164 4.06 -14.03 -6.16
N THR A 165 3.30 -13.12 -6.75
CA THR A 165 2.98 -13.24 -8.17
C THR A 165 4.29 -13.06 -8.94
N PRO A 166 4.65 -13.96 -9.87
CA PRO A 166 5.84 -13.75 -10.69
C PRO A 166 5.75 -12.39 -11.37
N LEU A 167 6.88 -11.69 -11.44
CA LEU A 167 6.99 -10.47 -12.22
C LEU A 167 6.45 -10.79 -13.62
N ALA A 168 5.49 -10.00 -14.12
CA ALA A 168 4.88 -10.25 -15.41
C ALA A 168 5.96 -10.59 -16.46
N LEU A 169 5.69 -11.68 -17.20
CA LEU A 169 6.44 -12.25 -18.31
C LEU A 169 7.51 -11.31 -18.90
N SER A 170 8.77 -11.76 -18.83
CA SER A 170 9.82 -11.28 -19.73
C SER A 170 9.34 -11.51 -21.18
N LEU A 171 8.72 -10.48 -21.77
CA LEU A 171 8.55 -10.39 -23.21
C LEU A 171 9.94 -10.16 -23.80
N THR A 172 10.61 -11.28 -24.11
CA THR A 172 11.65 -11.45 -25.14
C THR A 172 12.58 -10.27 -25.36
N PHE A 173 13.74 -10.25 -24.69
CA PHE A 173 14.92 -9.60 -25.25
C PHE A 173 15.60 -10.59 -26.18
N ASN A 174 15.38 -10.41 -27.48
CA ASN A 174 16.31 -10.90 -28.48
C ASN A 174 17.62 -10.12 -28.36
N ASN A 175 18.70 -10.88 -28.39
CA ASN A 175 20.10 -10.50 -28.40
C ASN A 175 20.41 -9.15 -29.07
N THR A 176 21.13 -8.31 -28.34
CA THR A 176 22.38 -7.75 -28.88
C THR A 176 23.42 -7.76 -27.78
N SER A 177 24.36 -8.69 -27.98
CA SER A 177 25.72 -8.80 -27.48
C SER A 177 26.26 -7.62 -26.68
N LEU A 178 26.82 -7.90 -25.51
CA LEU A 178 28.12 -7.36 -25.12
C LEU A 178 28.77 -8.28 -24.08
N SER A 179 30.06 -8.47 -24.31
CA SER A 179 30.96 -9.51 -23.87
C SER A 179 31.33 -9.49 -22.40
N ASN A 180 31.71 -10.69 -21.92
CA ASN A 180 32.49 -10.95 -20.72
C ASN A 180 33.61 -9.92 -20.50
N HIS A 181 33.80 -9.49 -19.25
CA HIS A 181 35.10 -9.45 -18.58
C HIS A 181 34.88 -9.34 -17.07
N ASP A 182 35.28 -10.40 -16.35
CA ASP A 182 35.68 -10.31 -14.95
C ASP A 182 37.00 -9.53 -14.86
N GLN A 183 37.12 -8.61 -13.91
CA GLN A 183 38.19 -8.50 -12.90
C GLN A 183 38.30 -7.08 -12.30
N ASP A 184 38.60 -7.09 -11.00
CA ASP A 184 39.29 -6.10 -10.17
C ASP A 184 38.51 -4.99 -9.43
N GLU A 185 38.57 -5.16 -8.09
CA GLU A 185 38.40 -4.13 -7.06
C GLU A 185 39.46 -3.02 -7.18
N GLU A 186 39.13 -1.86 -6.58
CA GLU A 186 40.04 -0.77 -6.22
C GLU A 186 40.34 0.29 -7.30
N HIS A 187 39.43 1.25 -7.46
CA HIS A 187 39.79 2.68 -7.54
C HIS A 187 38.55 3.58 -7.35
N LEU A 188 38.46 4.22 -6.18
CA LEU A 188 37.55 5.33 -5.91
C LEU A 188 38.04 6.60 -6.63
N GLU A 189 37.78 6.69 -7.94
CA GLU A 189 37.70 7.99 -8.61
C GLU A 189 36.26 8.49 -8.53
N LEU A 190 36.05 9.52 -7.71
CA LEU A 190 34.77 10.23 -7.62
C LEU A 190 34.56 11.05 -8.90
N VAL A 191 34.27 10.36 -10.02
CA VAL A 191 33.86 10.99 -11.27
C VAL A 191 32.51 11.67 -11.00
N CYS A 192 32.52 13.00 -10.90
CA CYS A 192 31.32 13.82 -10.87
C CYS A 192 30.62 13.71 -12.23
N LYS A 193 29.79 12.68 -12.39
CA LYS A 193 28.98 12.47 -13.58
C LYS A 193 27.91 13.58 -13.68
N PRO A 194 27.55 14.01 -14.90
CA PRO A 194 26.45 14.96 -15.11
C PRO A 194 25.15 14.51 -14.43
N ILE A 195 24.39 15.44 -13.84
CA ILE A 195 23.16 15.15 -13.08
C ILE A 195 22.14 14.31 -13.89
N LYS A 196 22.12 14.51 -15.22
CA LYS A 196 21.31 13.75 -16.18
C LYS A 196 21.57 12.24 -16.16
N GLU A 197 22.77 11.79 -15.80
CA GLU A 197 23.11 10.35 -15.74
C GLU A 197 22.53 9.66 -14.50
N PHE A 198 22.02 10.46 -13.55
CA PHE A 198 21.36 9.96 -12.34
C PHE A 198 19.84 10.14 -12.39
N LEU A 199 19.33 10.95 -13.32
CA LEU A 199 17.90 11.18 -13.54
C LEU A 199 17.32 10.07 -14.41
N ASP A 200 16.27 9.41 -13.92
CA ASP A 200 15.42 8.58 -14.76
C ASP A 200 14.40 9.49 -15.46
N ILE A 201 14.65 9.83 -16.73
CA ILE A 201 13.76 10.68 -17.53
C ILE A 201 12.87 9.77 -18.37
N VAL A 202 11.55 9.89 -18.18
CA VAL A 202 10.56 9.11 -18.92
C VAL A 202 9.81 10.02 -19.90
N HIS A 203 9.58 9.51 -21.10
CA HIS A 203 8.83 10.14 -22.18
C HIS A 203 7.42 9.53 -22.29
N PRO A 204 6.45 10.17 -22.97
CA PRO A 204 5.09 9.63 -23.13
C PRO A 204 5.01 8.20 -23.68
N GLU A 205 5.99 7.78 -24.48
CA GLU A 205 6.09 6.43 -25.06
C GLU A 205 6.72 5.40 -24.09
N SER A 206 7.17 5.85 -22.92
CA SER A 206 7.89 5.02 -21.96
C SER A 206 6.98 4.01 -21.29
N LYS A 207 7.38 2.74 -21.32
CA LYS A 207 6.63 1.62 -20.73
C LYS A 207 6.94 1.36 -19.25
N ARG A 208 7.78 2.20 -18.63
CA ARG A 208 8.17 2.08 -17.22
C ARG A 208 8.63 3.41 -16.63
N CYS A 209 8.37 3.61 -15.34
CA CYS A 209 8.97 4.67 -14.53
C CYS A 209 9.35 4.12 -13.13
N CYS A 210 10.33 4.75 -12.48
CA CYS A 210 10.84 4.40 -11.16
C CYS A 210 9.85 4.71 -10.03
N CYS A 211 10.02 4.02 -8.88
CA CYS A 211 9.23 4.25 -7.67
C CYS A 211 9.43 5.66 -7.12
N PHE A 212 8.37 6.48 -7.09
CA PHE A 212 8.33 7.74 -6.38
C PHE A 212 8.41 7.55 -4.86
N THR A 213 9.41 8.15 -4.23
CA THR A 213 9.62 8.14 -2.77
C THR A 213 9.35 9.52 -2.18
N LYS A 214 9.19 9.62 -0.87
CA LYS A 214 9.05 10.90 -0.15
C LYS A 214 10.17 11.91 -0.44
N SER A 215 11.34 11.42 -0.86
CA SER A 215 12.51 12.26 -1.15
C SER A 215 12.60 12.69 -2.60
N TYR A 216 11.54 12.49 -3.39
CA TYR A 216 11.44 13.00 -4.75
C TYR A 216 11.71 14.52 -4.77
N TYR A 217 12.56 14.96 -5.71
CA TYR A 217 13.17 16.30 -5.81
C TYR A 217 14.33 16.63 -4.83
N ARG A 218 14.58 15.82 -3.79
CA ARG A 218 15.69 16.05 -2.83
C ARG A 218 16.98 15.30 -3.19
N TYR A 219 16.86 14.13 -3.82
CA TYR A 219 18.00 13.36 -4.32
C TYR A 219 17.76 12.97 -5.78
N VAL A 220 18.83 13.02 -6.57
CA VAL A 220 18.81 12.80 -8.02
C VAL A 220 18.60 11.33 -8.37
N LYS A 221 19.08 10.41 -7.52
CA LYS A 221 19.04 8.96 -7.74
C LYS A 221 18.08 8.26 -6.76
N GLY A 222 17.29 7.32 -7.27
CA GLY A 222 16.48 6.39 -6.44
C GLY A 222 15.20 6.97 -5.84
N THR A 223 14.73 8.12 -6.34
CA THR A 223 13.56 8.82 -5.77
C THR A 223 12.33 8.83 -6.68
N GLY A 224 12.45 8.46 -7.96
CA GLY A 224 11.38 8.44 -8.97
C GLY A 224 11.87 9.01 -10.32
N SER A 225 11.09 8.84 -11.39
CA SER A 225 11.38 9.46 -12.70
C SER A 225 10.92 10.91 -12.76
N LEU A 226 11.51 11.82 -13.54
CA LEU A 226 11.06 13.23 -13.58
C LEU A 226 9.66 13.37 -14.22
N LEU A 227 8.63 13.73 -13.43
CA LEU A 227 7.21 13.85 -13.81
C LEU A 227 6.53 14.95 -12.97
N ALA A 228 5.52 15.62 -13.52
CA ALA A 228 4.67 16.57 -12.81
C ALA A 228 3.83 15.86 -11.72
N ALA A 229 3.45 16.57 -10.64
CA ALA A 229 2.68 15.98 -9.54
C ALA A 229 1.33 15.38 -9.98
N SER A 230 0.66 15.98 -10.95
CA SER A 230 -0.55 15.44 -11.58
C SER A 230 -0.29 14.12 -12.33
N GLU A 231 0.85 14.00 -13.01
CA GLU A 231 1.26 12.76 -13.69
C GLU A 231 1.58 11.66 -12.68
N VAL A 232 2.22 12.00 -11.56
CA VAL A 232 2.46 11.05 -10.46
C VAL A 232 1.15 10.58 -9.82
N ALA A 233 0.19 11.48 -9.59
CA ALA A 233 -1.14 11.12 -9.11
C ALA A 233 -1.88 10.19 -10.09
N ASN A 234 -1.80 10.45 -11.40
CA ASN A 234 -2.36 9.60 -12.44
C ASN A 234 -1.73 8.20 -12.46
N LEU A 235 -0.40 8.09 -12.28
CA LEU A 235 0.29 6.80 -12.17
C LEU A 235 -0.10 6.01 -10.91
N HIS A 236 -0.45 6.72 -9.84
CA HIS A 236 -1.05 6.13 -8.64
C HIS A 236 -2.53 5.80 -8.81
N SER A 237 -3.11 6.12 -9.97
CA SER A 237 -4.50 5.89 -10.34
C SER A 237 -5.49 6.66 -9.48
N PHE A 238 -5.11 7.85 -9.00
CA PHE A 238 -6.06 8.79 -8.45
C PHE A 238 -7.07 9.24 -9.53
N PRO A 239 -8.33 9.53 -9.16
CA PRO A 239 -9.32 10.01 -10.12
C PRO A 239 -8.90 11.37 -10.69
N SER A 240 -9.34 11.69 -11.90
CA SER A 240 -9.07 12.99 -12.54
C SER A 240 -9.66 14.18 -11.77
N SER A 241 -10.62 13.92 -10.88
CA SER A 241 -11.19 14.90 -9.95
C SER A 241 -10.34 15.13 -8.70
N PHE A 242 -9.20 14.44 -8.53
CA PHE A 242 -8.32 14.62 -7.39
C PHE A 242 -7.41 15.84 -7.59
N TYR A 243 -7.35 16.74 -6.60
CA TYR A 243 -6.49 17.91 -6.63
C TYR A 243 -5.96 18.28 -5.25
N PHE A 244 -4.88 19.06 -5.22
CA PHE A 244 -4.29 19.59 -4.00
C PHE A 244 -4.85 20.99 -3.70
N PRO A 245 -5.01 21.37 -2.43
CA PRO A 245 -5.32 22.75 -2.05
C PRO A 245 -4.21 23.73 -2.49
N ASP A 246 -4.59 24.97 -2.79
CA ASP A 246 -3.68 26.00 -3.33
C ASP A 246 -2.51 26.34 -2.40
N HIS A 247 -2.69 26.22 -1.07
CA HIS A 247 -1.64 26.51 -0.09
C HIS A 247 -0.59 25.39 0.04
N ILE A 248 -0.82 24.23 -0.58
CA ILE A 248 0.11 23.10 -0.51
C ILE A 248 1.22 23.25 -1.55
N SER A 249 2.44 23.44 -1.07
CA SER A 249 3.62 23.56 -1.93
C SER A 249 3.86 22.29 -2.75
N LEU A 250 4.43 22.44 -3.94
CA LEU A 250 4.78 21.33 -4.83
C LEU A 250 5.64 20.24 -4.13
N ARG A 251 6.53 20.65 -3.22
CA ARG A 251 7.33 19.74 -2.40
C ARG A 251 6.48 18.87 -1.47
N GLN A 252 5.47 19.45 -0.83
CA GLN A 252 4.54 18.71 0.03
C GLN A 252 3.69 17.75 -0.80
N GLN A 253 3.24 18.15 -1.99
CA GLN A 253 2.48 17.29 -2.91
C GLN A 253 3.27 16.02 -3.26
N TYR A 254 4.52 16.15 -3.71
CA TYR A 254 5.36 14.98 -4.00
C TYR A 254 5.65 14.11 -2.78
N ALA A 255 5.88 14.72 -1.61
CA ALA A 255 6.09 13.96 -0.38
C ALA A 255 4.85 13.13 0.00
N MET A 256 3.65 13.66 -0.22
CA MET A 256 2.39 12.94 0.01
C MET A 256 2.19 11.83 -1.03
N LEU A 257 2.34 12.14 -2.32
CA LEU A 257 2.25 11.13 -3.38
C LEU A 257 3.26 10.01 -3.20
N GLY A 258 4.50 10.32 -2.81
CA GLY A 258 5.54 9.33 -2.52
C GLY A 258 5.17 8.36 -1.39
N ASN A 259 4.39 8.81 -0.40
CA ASN A 259 3.87 7.97 0.69
C ASN A 259 2.54 7.29 0.35
N SER A 260 1.83 7.74 -0.69
CA SER A 260 0.53 7.21 -1.07
C SER A 260 0.58 5.76 -1.60
N LEU A 261 -0.59 5.12 -1.60
CA LEU A 261 -0.83 3.82 -2.20
C LEU A 261 -1.11 3.95 -3.71
N SER A 262 -0.94 2.86 -4.45
CA SER A 262 -1.53 2.75 -5.79
C SER A 262 -3.01 2.37 -5.65
N VAL A 263 -3.90 3.29 -6.02
CA VAL A 263 -5.36 3.14 -5.89
C VAL A 263 -5.87 1.95 -6.71
N ALA A 264 -5.28 1.69 -7.88
CA ALA A 264 -5.67 0.54 -8.72
C ALA A 264 -5.36 -0.81 -8.04
N VAL A 265 -4.19 -0.95 -7.42
CA VAL A 265 -3.79 -2.19 -6.74
C VAL A 265 -4.65 -2.40 -5.49
N VAL A 266 -4.87 -1.34 -4.70
CA VAL A 266 -5.76 -1.40 -3.53
C VAL A 266 -7.21 -1.68 -3.94
N GLY A 267 -7.68 -1.09 -5.04
CA GLY A 267 -9.02 -1.30 -5.57
C GLY A 267 -9.27 -2.77 -5.95
N LEU A 268 -8.32 -3.40 -6.63
CA LEU A 268 -8.39 -4.83 -6.96
C LEU A 268 -8.31 -5.71 -5.69
N GLY A 269 -7.42 -5.37 -4.76
CA GLY A 269 -7.35 -6.02 -3.45
C GLY A 269 -8.68 -5.93 -2.70
N ALA A 270 -9.33 -4.76 -2.71
CA ALA A 270 -10.62 -4.53 -2.07
C ALA A 270 -11.76 -5.34 -2.73
N VAL A 271 -11.72 -5.56 -4.05
CA VAL A 271 -12.68 -6.46 -4.72
C VAL A 271 -12.47 -7.90 -4.24
N VAL A 272 -11.25 -8.43 -4.28
CA VAL A 272 -10.93 -9.79 -3.79
C VAL A 272 -11.30 -9.95 -2.31
N TRP A 273 -11.05 -8.91 -1.51
CA TRP A 273 -11.38 -8.85 -0.11
C TRP A 273 -12.90 -8.82 0.13
N TYR A 274 -13.68 -8.07 -0.65
CA TYR A 274 -15.13 -8.01 -0.50
C TYR A 274 -15.85 -9.24 -1.08
N THR A 275 -15.44 -9.70 -2.25
CA THR A 275 -16.07 -10.83 -2.95
C THR A 275 -15.64 -12.13 -2.28
N GLY A 276 -16.44 -12.62 -1.34
CA GLY A 276 -16.24 -13.91 -0.67
C GLY A 276 -17.31 -14.27 0.36
N GLY A 277 -18.25 -13.37 0.68
CA GLY A 277 -19.32 -13.60 1.66
C GLY A 277 -20.76 -13.58 1.12
N GLN A 278 -20.98 -13.51 -0.20
CA GLN A 278 -22.30 -13.24 -0.80
C GLN A 278 -22.84 -14.35 -1.73
N LYS A 279 -22.30 -15.57 -1.71
CA LYS A 279 -22.85 -16.69 -2.49
C LYS A 279 -23.12 -17.93 -1.64
N SER A 280 -24.16 -17.87 -0.80
CA SER A 280 -24.81 -19.08 -0.27
C SER A 280 -26.19 -18.83 0.37
N GLN A 281 -26.92 -17.78 -0.02
CA GLN A 281 -28.32 -17.61 0.42
C GLN A 281 -29.17 -16.77 -0.54
N GLN A 282 -29.11 -17.07 -1.84
CA GLN A 282 -30.23 -16.82 -2.74
C GLN A 282 -30.24 -17.93 -3.79
N SER A 283 -30.64 -19.11 -3.32
CA SER A 283 -31.03 -20.22 -4.17
C SER A 283 -32.11 -19.77 -5.14
N GLN A 284 -31.96 -20.23 -6.39
CA GLN A 284 -33.02 -20.89 -7.14
C GLN A 284 -34.42 -20.28 -6.95
N LYS A 285 -34.77 -19.29 -7.77
CA LYS A 285 -36.12 -19.16 -8.35
C LYS A 285 -36.16 -18.06 -9.40
N ARG A 286 -36.03 -18.51 -10.66
CA ARG A 286 -36.70 -18.05 -11.91
C ARG A 286 -35.81 -18.50 -13.07
N ASN A 287 -35.95 -19.77 -13.49
CA ASN A 287 -36.77 -20.19 -14.65
C ASN A 287 -36.35 -19.40 -15.89
N MET A 288 -35.52 -19.91 -16.81
CA MET A 288 -35.86 -20.92 -17.84
C MET A 288 -37.34 -20.89 -18.25
N TYR A 289 -37.57 -20.76 -19.56
CA TYR A 289 -38.82 -20.51 -20.30
C TYR A 289 -39.23 -19.04 -20.43
N GLN A 290 -38.64 -18.32 -21.38
CA GLN A 290 -39.20 -18.03 -22.72
C GLN A 290 -38.17 -17.28 -23.57
#